data_AF-A0A2N2Y1K4-F1
#
_entry.id   AF-A0A2N2Y1K4-F1
#
_cell.length_a   1.000
_cell.length_b   1.000
_cell.length_c   1.000
_cell.angle_alpha   90.00
_cell.angle_beta   90.00
_cell.angle_gamma   90.00
#
_symmetry.space_group_name_H-M   'P 1'
#
loop_
_entity.id
_entity.type
_entity.pdbx_description
1 polymer ?
#
loop_
_entity_poly.entity_id
_entity_poly.type
_entity_poly.pdbx_seq_one_letter_code
_entity_poly.pdbx_strand_id
1 'polypeptide(L)'
;MKPLLNREEIDNLLQRYLEGETTLQEERQLRDWFSSNEVPPELSQYHAMLGYFADGLQTTCPAEKQQPNMELHIAHHKKGRPRRIIYIWTSVAAAIMFVAFGLNYMRIQKIEDEKKALLAEQNEMSLKAFGDMAEALMLVSETLNKGMAPVSEAAKATDVTSEGSALAAIGDAFSALNKATILLMPSPDGEDEQQTIENSGI
;
A
#
# COMPACT_ATOMS: atom_id res chain seq x y z
N MET A 1 31.13 -23.52 -53.13
CA MET A 1 30.38 -24.75 -52.82
C MET A 1 28.94 -24.36 -52.56
N LYS A 2 28.02 -24.73 -53.45
CA LYS A 2 26.57 -24.57 -53.27
C LYS A 2 26.00 -25.89 -52.74
N PRO A 3 25.47 -25.95 -51.51
CA PRO A 3 24.40 -26.89 -51.24
C PRO A 3 23.12 -26.22 -51.74
N LEU A 4 22.67 -26.58 -52.94
CA LEU A 4 21.33 -26.23 -53.38
C LEU A 4 20.39 -27.11 -52.55
N LEU A 5 19.73 -26.50 -51.55
CA LEU A 5 18.59 -27.13 -50.89
C LEU A 5 17.57 -27.53 -51.96
N ASN A 6 16.97 -28.70 -51.80
CA ASN A 6 15.92 -29.15 -52.69
C ASN A 6 14.66 -28.29 -52.49
N ARG A 7 13.76 -28.24 -53.47
CA ARG A 7 12.55 -27.41 -53.42
C ARG A 7 11.74 -27.60 -52.12
N GLU A 8 11.55 -28.85 -51.70
CA GLU A 8 10.79 -29.19 -50.49
C GLU A 8 11.45 -28.64 -49.22
N GLU A 9 12.79 -28.59 -49.19
CA GLU A 9 13.55 -28.06 -48.06
C GLU A 9 13.43 -26.53 -47.97
N ILE A 10 13.39 -25.84 -49.12
CA ILE A 10 13.15 -24.40 -49.18
C ILE A 10 11.72 -24.05 -48.77
N ASP A 11 10.74 -24.83 -49.19
CA ASP A 11 9.34 -24.61 -48.81
C ASP A 11 9.16 -24.79 -47.29
N ASN A 12 9.77 -25.83 -46.70
CA ASN A 12 9.75 -26.02 -45.26
C ASN A 12 10.48 -24.89 -44.50
N LEU A 13 11.65 -24.48 -45.00
CA LEU A 13 12.44 -23.42 -44.39
C LEU A 13 11.74 -22.06 -44.47
N LEU A 14 11.04 -21.79 -45.57
CA LEU A 14 10.23 -20.60 -45.74
C LEU A 14 9.05 -20.59 -44.77
N GLN A 15 8.36 -21.72 -44.58
CA GLN A 15 7.27 -21.80 -43.62
C GLN A 15 7.75 -21.51 -42.19
N ARG A 16 8.86 -22.13 -41.77
CA ARG A 16 9.47 -21.88 -40.47
C ARG A 16 9.95 -20.42 -40.33
N TYR A 17 10.41 -19.80 -41.42
CA TYR A 17 10.80 -18.38 -41.43
C TYR A 17 9.59 -17.47 -41.18
N LEU A 18 8.46 -17.76 -41.82
CA LEU A 18 7.20 -17.05 -41.60
C LEU A 18 6.66 -17.24 -40.17
N GLU A 19 6.92 -18.41 -39.57
CA GLU A 19 6.60 -18.72 -38.17
C GLU A 19 7.63 -18.16 -37.16
N GLY A 20 8.78 -17.66 -37.64
CA GLY A 20 9.83 -17.07 -36.81
C GLY A 20 10.73 -18.10 -36.10
N GLU A 21 10.75 -19.34 -36.57
CA GLU A 21 11.49 -20.47 -35.96
C GLU A 21 12.83 -20.78 -36.67
N THR A 22 13.36 -19.82 -37.43
CA THR A 22 14.62 -19.97 -38.18
C THR A 22 15.82 -19.37 -37.47
N THR A 23 16.99 -19.94 -37.75
CA THR A 23 18.28 -19.42 -37.31
C THR A 23 18.93 -18.52 -38.36
N LEU A 24 19.89 -17.67 -37.95
CA LEU A 24 20.62 -16.76 -38.86
C LEU A 24 21.38 -17.48 -39.99
N GLN A 25 21.69 -18.77 -39.84
CA GLN A 25 22.33 -19.57 -40.89
C GLN A 25 21.32 -20.03 -41.93
N GLU A 26 20.16 -20.51 -41.50
CA GLU A 26 19.03 -20.90 -42.36
C GLU A 26 18.50 -19.71 -43.15
N GLU A 27 18.35 -18.54 -42.52
CA GLU A 27 17.91 -17.32 -43.20
C GLU A 27 18.89 -16.86 -44.29
N ARG A 28 20.19 -17.07 -44.10
CA ARG A 28 21.20 -16.78 -45.13
C ARG A 28 20.99 -17.67 -46.35
N GLN A 29 20.74 -18.96 -46.14
CA GLN A 29 20.46 -19.91 -47.20
C GLN A 29 19.17 -19.56 -47.95
N LEU A 30 18.13 -19.15 -47.22
CA LEU A 30 16.87 -18.70 -47.79
C LEU A 30 17.08 -17.47 -48.67
N ARG A 31 17.84 -16.47 -48.19
CA ARG A 31 18.18 -15.27 -48.98
C ARG A 31 19.00 -15.60 -50.23
N ASP A 32 20.03 -16.44 -50.10
CA ASP A 32 20.88 -16.83 -51.24
C ASP A 32 20.06 -17.56 -52.32
N TRP A 33 19.04 -18.32 -51.92
CA TRP A 33 18.12 -18.99 -52.84
C TRP A 33 17.20 -18.00 -53.56
N PHE A 34 16.57 -17.08 -52.85
CA PHE A 34 15.71 -16.04 -53.43
C PHE A 34 16.48 -14.96 -54.21
N SER A 35 17.80 -14.88 -54.05
CA SER A 35 18.69 -14.02 -54.84
C SER A 35 19.06 -14.64 -56.19
N SER A 36 18.77 -15.93 -56.40
CA SER A 36 18.97 -16.61 -57.68
C SER A 36 17.77 -16.37 -58.59
N ASN A 37 18.02 -16.18 -59.90
CA ASN A 37 17.01 -15.79 -60.90
C ASN A 37 16.00 -16.91 -61.30
N GLU A 38 15.86 -17.96 -60.47
CA GLU A 38 15.11 -19.18 -60.80
C GLU A 38 14.14 -19.53 -59.66
N VAL A 39 13.27 -18.58 -59.32
CA VAL A 39 12.22 -18.76 -58.29
C VAL A 39 10.89 -19.17 -58.96
N PRO A 40 10.24 -20.26 -58.52
CA PRO A 40 8.94 -20.70 -59.03
C PRO A 40 7.85 -19.63 -58.89
N PRO A 41 6.85 -19.57 -59.80
CA PRO A 41 5.79 -18.57 -59.77
C PRO A 41 5.02 -18.48 -58.44
N GLU A 42 4.82 -19.61 -57.75
CA GLU A 42 4.11 -19.69 -56.46
C GLU A 42 4.84 -18.95 -55.32
N LEU A 43 6.16 -18.83 -55.41
CA LEU A 43 7.04 -18.22 -54.41
C LEU A 43 7.49 -16.81 -54.81
N SER A 44 7.08 -16.34 -55.99
CA SER A 44 7.39 -15.00 -56.51
C SER A 44 6.98 -13.86 -55.55
N GLN A 45 5.90 -14.06 -54.78
CA GLN A 45 5.45 -13.09 -53.77
C GLN A 45 6.48 -12.86 -52.65
N TYR A 46 7.28 -13.88 -52.32
CA TYR A 46 8.31 -13.80 -51.27
C TYR A 46 9.65 -13.27 -51.78
N HIS A 47 9.84 -13.23 -53.10
CA HIS A 47 11.05 -12.72 -53.74
C HIS A 47 11.31 -11.24 -53.37
N ALA A 48 10.28 -10.40 -53.35
CA ALA A 48 10.43 -8.99 -52.96
C ALA A 48 10.84 -8.83 -51.48
N MET A 49 10.42 -9.75 -50.60
CA MET A 49 10.74 -9.73 -49.17
C MET A 49 12.17 -10.20 -48.90
N LEU A 50 12.64 -11.22 -49.63
CA LEU A 50 13.87 -11.95 -49.32
C LEU A 50 15.02 -11.68 -50.31
N GLY A 51 14.72 -11.29 -51.54
CA GLY A 51 15.69 -11.07 -52.62
C GLY A 51 16.25 -9.65 -52.71
N TYR A 52 15.66 -8.66 -52.01
CA TYR A 52 16.05 -7.25 -52.13
C TYR A 52 17.41 -6.90 -51.47
N PHE A 53 18.06 -7.84 -50.80
CA PHE A 53 19.33 -7.59 -50.07
C PHE A 53 20.58 -8.06 -50.81
N ALA A 54 20.45 -8.68 -52.00
CA ALA A 54 21.59 -9.09 -52.82
C ALA A 54 22.30 -7.89 -53.45
N ASP A 55 21.52 -6.92 -53.93
CA ASP A 55 22.00 -5.57 -54.15
C ASP A 55 22.05 -4.91 -52.78
N GLY A 56 23.23 -4.93 -52.16
CA GLY A 56 23.47 -4.26 -50.89
C GLY A 56 23.02 -2.79 -50.94
N LEU A 57 23.17 -2.10 -49.82
CA LEU A 57 23.17 -0.65 -49.72
C LEU A 57 24.21 -0.02 -50.70
N GLN A 58 23.94 -0.09 -51.99
CA GLN A 58 24.66 0.53 -53.10
C GLN A 58 23.95 1.81 -53.51
N THR A 59 23.29 2.48 -52.55
CA THR A 59 23.20 3.93 -52.58
C THR A 59 24.62 4.47 -52.45
N THR A 60 25.36 4.37 -53.56
CA THR A 60 26.47 5.22 -53.88
C THR A 60 25.90 6.63 -53.85
N CYS A 61 26.10 7.32 -52.73
CA CYS A 61 26.07 8.77 -52.74
C CYS A 61 27.00 9.19 -53.90
N PRO A 62 26.54 10.01 -54.86
CA PRO A 62 27.39 10.40 -55.98
C PRO A 62 28.65 11.01 -55.39
N ALA A 63 29.81 10.47 -55.78
CA ALA A 63 31.11 10.79 -55.23
C ALA A 63 31.33 12.31 -55.21
N GLU A 64 31.10 12.92 -54.05
CA GLU A 64 31.48 14.30 -53.80
C GLU A 64 33.00 14.31 -53.65
N LYS A 65 33.63 15.17 -54.47
CA LYS A 65 35.06 15.36 -54.57
C LYS A 65 35.70 15.43 -53.18
N GLN A 66 36.59 14.48 -52.88
CA GLN A 66 37.46 14.53 -51.71
C GLN A 66 38.29 15.81 -51.73
N GLN A 67 37.96 16.75 -50.83
CA GLN A 67 38.92 17.77 -50.37
C GLN A 67 39.70 17.16 -49.19
N PRO A 68 41.04 17.16 -49.21
CA PRO A 68 41.83 16.56 -48.16
C PRO A 68 42.14 17.60 -47.09
N ASN A 69 41.23 17.82 -46.13
CA ASN A 69 41.48 18.42 -44.81
C ASN A 69 40.17 18.88 -44.13
N MET A 70 39.24 17.97 -43.87
CA MET A 70 38.22 18.24 -42.86
C MET A 70 38.38 17.20 -41.78
N GLU A 71 39.08 17.59 -40.73
CA GLU A 71 39.14 16.86 -39.47
C GLU A 71 37.69 16.69 -39.01
N LEU A 72 37.17 15.47 -39.15
CA LEU A 72 35.81 15.13 -38.83
C LEU A 72 35.70 15.12 -37.30
N HIS A 73 35.38 16.28 -36.73
CA HIS A 73 34.84 16.35 -35.38
C HIS A 73 33.48 15.66 -35.39
N ILE A 74 33.50 14.35 -35.10
CA ILE A 74 32.29 13.60 -34.77
C ILE A 74 31.85 14.09 -33.39
N ALA A 75 31.05 15.15 -33.37
CA ALA A 75 30.30 15.48 -32.18
C ALA A 75 29.40 14.29 -31.87
N HIS A 76 29.77 13.50 -30.88
CA HIS A 76 28.91 12.48 -30.29
C HIS A 76 27.70 13.20 -29.66
N HIS A 77 26.70 13.52 -30.47
CA HIS A 77 25.39 13.91 -29.98
C HIS A 77 24.79 12.70 -29.29
N LYS A 78 25.02 12.57 -27.98
CA LYS A 78 24.24 11.68 -27.14
C LYS A 78 22.78 12.08 -27.37
N LYS A 79 22.03 11.23 -28.07
CA LYS A 79 20.59 11.38 -28.31
C LYS A 79 19.89 11.16 -26.97
N GLY A 80 19.97 12.15 -26.08
CA GLY A 80 19.23 12.14 -24.83
C GLY A 80 17.75 12.06 -25.16
N ARG A 81 17.02 11.19 -24.47
CA ARG A 81 15.54 11.19 -24.58
C ARG A 81 15.06 12.63 -24.39
N PRO A 82 14.18 13.16 -25.25
CA PRO A 82 13.81 14.55 -25.19
C PRO A 82 13.21 14.82 -23.82
N ARG A 83 13.85 15.70 -23.03
CA ARG A 83 13.44 16.02 -21.66
C ARG A 83 11.94 16.36 -21.58
N ARG A 84 11.39 16.94 -22.65
CA ARG A 84 9.95 17.23 -22.81
C ARG A 84 9.04 16.01 -22.65
N ILE A 85 9.41 14.85 -23.19
CA ILE A 85 8.60 13.62 -23.05
C ILE A 85 8.61 13.17 -21.59
N ILE A 86 9.77 13.21 -20.93
CA ILE A 86 9.90 12.86 -19.51
C ILE A 86 9.01 13.79 -18.67
N TYR A 87 9.07 15.11 -18.90
CA TYR A 87 8.23 16.07 -18.17
C TYR A 87 6.72 15.85 -18.38
N ILE A 88 6.30 15.48 -19.59
CA ILE A 88 4.89 15.17 -19.89
C ILE A 88 4.44 13.94 -19.09
N TRP A 89 5.20 12.84 -19.13
CA TRP A 89 4.86 11.63 -18.38
C TRP A 89 4.91 11.84 -16.87
N THR A 90 5.87 12.62 -16.35
CA THR A 90 5.91 12.94 -14.90
C THR A 90 4.76 13.84 -14.48
N SER A 91 4.30 14.77 -15.32
CA SER A 91 3.15 15.62 -15.01
C SER A 91 1.83 14.83 -14.93
N VAL A 92 1.64 13.86 -15.83
CA VAL A 92 0.48 12.97 -15.83
C VAL A 92 0.51 12.06 -14.59
N ALA A 93 1.67 11.49 -14.28
CA ALA A 93 1.84 10.66 -13.08
C ALA A 93 1.56 11.45 -11.78
N ALA A 94 2.03 12.69 -11.68
CA ALA A 94 1.79 13.56 -10.53
C ALA A 94 0.30 13.88 -10.35
N ALA A 95 -0.41 14.20 -11.44
CA ALA A 95 -1.84 14.49 -11.38
C ALA A 95 -2.65 13.27 -10.87
N ILE A 96 -2.33 12.07 -11.34
CA ILE A 96 -2.97 10.83 -10.88
C ILE A 96 -2.68 10.60 -9.39
N MET A 97 -1.43 10.82 -8.95
CA MET A 97 -1.06 10.71 -7.54
C MET A 97 -1.81 11.70 -6.65
N PHE A 98 -1.97 12.96 -7.05
CA PHE A 98 -2.73 13.94 -6.27
C PHE A 98 -4.22 13.58 -6.17
N VAL A 99 -4.82 13.10 -7.25
CA VAL A 99 -6.23 12.66 -7.23
C VAL A 99 -6.39 11.42 -6.36
N ALA A 100 -5.52 10.42 -6.52
CA ALA A 100 -5.55 9.21 -5.70
C ALA A 100 -5.32 9.53 -4.21
N PHE A 101 -4.36 10.40 -3.91
CA PHE A 101 -4.08 10.86 -2.55
C PHE A 101 -5.24 11.65 -1.96
N GLY A 102 -5.83 12.58 -2.71
CA GLY A 102 -7.00 13.35 -2.26
C GLY A 102 -8.21 12.45 -1.96
N LEU A 103 -8.52 11.51 -2.84
CA LEU A 103 -9.60 10.53 -2.63
C LEU A 103 -9.31 9.60 -1.45
N ASN A 104 -8.05 9.17 -1.28
CA ASN A 104 -7.64 8.32 -0.17
C ASN A 104 -7.69 9.07 1.18
N TYR A 105 -7.21 10.32 1.20
CA TYR A 105 -7.24 11.20 2.37
C TYR A 105 -8.66 11.47 2.86
N MET A 106 -9.60 11.76 1.95
CA MET A 106 -11.02 11.93 2.30
C MET A 106 -11.64 10.65 2.89
N ARG A 107 -11.26 9.47 2.39
CA ARG A 107 -11.73 8.20 2.94
C ARG A 107 -11.19 7.94 4.34
N ILE A 108 -9.90 8.20 4.57
CA ILE A 108 -9.26 7.99 5.87
C ILE A 108 -9.90 8.91 6.92
N GLN A 109 -10.11 10.19 6.60
CA GLN A 109 -10.76 11.13 7.52
C GLN A 109 -12.14 10.64 7.97
N LYS A 110 -12.98 10.20 7.03
CA LYS A 110 -14.32 9.68 7.36
C LYS A 110 -14.28 8.46 8.28
N ILE A 111 -13.33 7.56 8.08
CA ILE A 111 -13.15 6.36 8.93
C ILE A 111 -12.70 6.77 10.34
N GLU A 112 -11.82 7.75 10.45
CA GLU A 112 -11.32 8.25 11.73
C GLU A 112 -12.44 8.90 12.55
N ASP A 113 -13.30 9.70 11.91
CA ASP A 113 -14.44 10.33 12.56
C ASP A 113 -15.47 9.31 13.05
N GLU A 114 -15.78 8.29 12.23
CA GLU A 114 -16.68 7.20 12.61
C GLU A 114 -16.14 6.37 13.78
N LYS A 115 -14.83 6.09 13.79
CA LYS A 115 -14.18 5.40 14.90
C LYS A 115 -14.19 6.23 16.18
N LYS A 116 -13.94 7.54 16.11
CA LYS A 116 -13.99 8.41 17.28
C LYS A 116 -15.39 8.48 17.87
N ALA A 117 -16.43 8.54 17.04
CA ALA A 117 -17.81 8.50 17.50
C ALA A 117 -18.14 7.18 18.22
N LEU A 118 -17.74 6.04 17.63
CA LEU A 118 -17.93 4.72 18.24
C LEU A 118 -17.16 4.56 19.56
N LEU A 119 -15.93 5.07 19.63
CA LEU A 119 -15.12 5.03 20.85
C LEU A 119 -15.70 5.95 21.94
N ALA A 120 -16.25 7.10 21.57
CA ALA A 120 -16.94 7.99 22.51
C ALA A 120 -18.20 7.33 23.08
N GLU A 121 -19.04 6.75 22.22
CA GLU A 121 -20.24 6.02 22.63
C GLU A 121 -19.90 4.82 23.54
N GLN A 122 -18.88 4.04 23.18
CA GLN A 122 -18.42 2.92 24.00
C GLN A 122 -17.86 3.38 25.35
N ASN A 123 -17.15 4.50 25.38
CA ASN A 123 -16.61 5.05 26.62
C ASN A 123 -17.73 5.56 27.55
N GLU A 124 -18.74 6.25 27.01
CA GLU A 124 -19.91 6.68 27.77
C GLU A 124 -20.70 5.50 28.36
N MET A 125 -20.93 4.46 27.56
CA MET A 125 -21.61 3.24 28.02
C MET A 125 -20.81 2.52 29.12
N SER A 126 -19.49 2.45 28.95
CA SER A 126 -18.58 1.87 29.94
C SER A 126 -18.61 2.67 31.25
N LEU A 127 -18.49 4.00 31.17
CA LEU A 127 -18.53 4.90 32.34
C LEU A 127 -19.86 4.78 33.09
N LYS A 128 -20.98 4.70 32.36
CA LYS A 128 -22.31 4.50 32.96
C LYS A 128 -22.42 3.15 33.67
N ALA A 129 -21.98 2.07 33.03
CA ALA A 129 -22.00 0.73 33.63
C ALA A 129 -21.14 0.64 34.90
N PHE A 130 -19.99 1.34 34.93
CA PHE A 130 -19.18 1.45 36.14
C PHE A 130 -19.89 2.23 37.24
N GLY A 131 -20.58 3.33 36.91
CA GLY A 131 -21.40 4.09 37.85
C GLY A 131 -22.53 3.26 38.47
N ASP A 132 -23.31 2.56 37.64
CA ASP A 132 -24.40 1.68 38.08
C ASP A 132 -23.87 0.54 38.97
N MET A 133 -22.72 -0.03 38.63
CA MET A 133 -22.05 -1.05 39.44
C MET A 133 -21.56 -0.50 40.78
N ALA A 134 -21.02 0.71 40.78
CA ALA A 134 -20.56 1.39 41.99
C ALA A 134 -21.73 1.69 42.94
N GLU A 135 -22.87 2.16 42.42
CA GLU A 135 -24.10 2.37 43.19
C GLU A 135 -24.61 1.05 43.81
N ALA A 136 -24.67 -0.02 43.02
CA ALA A 136 -25.09 -1.34 43.51
C ALA A 136 -24.16 -1.86 44.62
N LEU A 137 -22.84 -1.68 44.48
CA LEU A 137 -21.86 -2.05 45.50
C LEU A 137 -22.03 -1.24 46.78
N MET A 138 -22.35 0.06 46.68
CA MET A 138 -22.64 0.90 47.84
C MET A 138 -23.90 0.42 48.58
N LEU A 139 -24.97 0.06 47.87
CA LEU A 139 -26.18 -0.47 48.47
C LEU A 139 -25.94 -1.82 49.17
N VAL A 140 -25.17 -2.70 48.54
CA VAL A 140 -24.74 -3.97 49.16
C VAL A 140 -23.90 -3.70 50.41
N SER A 141 -22.96 -2.75 50.36
CA SER A 141 -22.15 -2.36 51.53
C SER A 141 -23.02 -1.81 52.67
N GLU A 142 -23.98 -0.95 52.36
CA GLU A 142 -24.90 -0.39 53.35
C GLU A 142 -25.77 -1.48 54.01
N THR A 143 -26.33 -2.40 53.22
CA THR A 143 -27.13 -3.51 53.75
C THR A 143 -26.31 -4.48 54.61
N LEU A 144 -25.07 -4.77 54.22
CA LEU A 144 -24.15 -5.59 55.00
C LEU A 144 -23.73 -4.90 56.30
N ASN A 145 -23.39 -3.60 56.25
CA ASN A 145 -23.01 -2.83 57.43
C ASN A 145 -24.16 -2.75 58.44
N LYS A 146 -25.39 -2.51 57.97
CA LYS A 146 -26.60 -2.56 58.81
C LYS A 146 -26.83 -3.96 59.42
N GLY A 147 -26.60 -5.03 58.65
CA GLY A 147 -26.75 -6.41 59.12
C GLY A 147 -25.68 -6.87 60.10
N MET A 148 -24.48 -6.30 60.03
CA MET A 148 -23.33 -6.67 60.88
C MET A 148 -23.24 -5.86 62.17
N ALA A 149 -23.95 -4.73 62.28
CA ALA A 149 -24.07 -3.94 63.51
C ALA A 149 -24.43 -4.78 64.77
N PRO A 150 -25.51 -5.61 64.78
CA PRO A 150 -25.84 -6.43 65.94
C PRO A 150 -24.82 -7.53 66.22
N VAL A 151 -24.12 -8.03 65.19
CA VAL A 151 -23.07 -9.05 65.33
C VAL A 151 -21.82 -8.45 65.96
N SER A 152 -21.45 -7.22 65.59
CA SER A 152 -20.34 -6.49 66.21
C SER A 152 -20.64 -6.14 67.68
N GLU A 153 -21.89 -5.79 67.99
CA GLU A 153 -22.33 -5.51 69.36
C GLU A 153 -22.34 -6.78 70.22
N ALA A 154 -22.84 -7.91 69.69
CA ALA A 154 -22.79 -9.20 70.35
C ALA A 154 -21.34 -9.69 70.55
N ALA A 155 -20.48 -9.53 69.53
CA ALA A 155 -19.07 -9.90 69.59
C ALA A 155 -18.26 -9.06 70.59
N LYS A 156 -18.64 -7.80 70.83
CA LYS A 156 -18.04 -6.98 71.91
C LYS A 156 -18.49 -7.41 73.31
N ALA A 157 -19.67 -8.01 73.43
CA ALA A 157 -20.19 -8.53 74.69
C ALA A 157 -19.62 -9.92 75.06
N THR A 158 -19.14 -10.68 74.07
CA THR A 158 -18.46 -11.98 74.27
C THR A 158 -16.97 -11.87 73.97
N ASP A 159 -16.12 -11.94 75.00
CA ASP A 159 -14.65 -11.95 74.90
C ASP A 159 -14.14 -13.19 74.14
N VAL A 160 -14.19 -13.16 72.80
CA VAL A 160 -13.58 -14.18 71.93
C VAL A 160 -12.65 -13.50 70.94
N THR A 161 -11.38 -13.50 71.32
CA THR A 161 -10.30 -12.62 70.85
C THR A 161 -9.66 -13.03 69.51
N SER A 162 -10.16 -14.06 68.81
CA SER A 162 -9.66 -14.45 67.48
C SER A 162 -10.62 -14.19 66.32
N GLU A 163 -11.94 -14.22 66.54
CA GLU A 163 -12.94 -13.96 65.49
C GLU A 163 -13.26 -12.45 65.35
N GLY A 164 -13.15 -11.68 66.44
CA GLY A 164 -13.36 -10.23 66.43
C GLY A 164 -12.34 -9.46 65.59
N SER A 165 -11.10 -9.95 65.48
CA SER A 165 -10.05 -9.31 64.67
C SER A 165 -10.26 -9.54 63.16
N ALA A 166 -10.74 -10.73 62.78
CA ALA A 166 -11.11 -11.03 61.40
C ALA A 166 -12.33 -10.19 60.95
N LEU A 167 -13.33 -10.04 61.81
CA LEU A 167 -14.51 -9.19 61.56
C LEU A 167 -14.15 -7.70 61.45
N ALA A 168 -13.25 -7.21 62.30
CA ALA A 168 -12.73 -5.84 62.19
C ALA A 168 -11.97 -5.61 60.87
N ALA A 169 -11.11 -6.55 60.48
CA ALA A 169 -10.36 -6.47 59.23
C ALA A 169 -11.27 -6.45 57.98
N ILE A 170 -12.39 -7.19 58.02
CA ILE A 170 -13.40 -7.15 56.96
C ILE A 170 -14.05 -5.76 56.90
N GLY A 171 -14.46 -5.19 58.04
CA GLY A 171 -15.03 -3.84 58.09
C GLY A 171 -14.08 -2.76 57.52
N ASP A 172 -12.80 -2.84 57.87
CA ASP A 172 -11.78 -1.90 57.38
C ASP A 172 -11.53 -2.05 55.88
N ALA A 173 -11.52 -3.27 55.35
CA ALA A 173 -11.38 -3.53 53.92
C ALA A 173 -12.55 -2.96 53.10
N PHE A 174 -13.79 -3.12 53.61
CA PHE A 174 -14.98 -2.56 52.96
C PHE A 174 -15.03 -1.02 53.05
N SER A 175 -14.59 -0.44 54.17
CA SER A 175 -14.47 1.02 54.33
C SER A 175 -13.47 1.61 53.34
N ALA A 176 -12.31 0.97 53.18
CA ALA A 176 -11.32 1.35 52.17
C ALA A 176 -11.87 1.23 50.74
N LEU A 177 -12.67 0.20 50.46
CA LEU A 177 -13.31 -0.02 49.16
C LEU A 177 -14.36 1.06 48.85
N ASN A 178 -15.19 1.42 49.83
CA ASN A 178 -16.17 2.51 49.69
C ASN A 178 -15.47 3.84 49.41
N LYS A 179 -14.38 4.13 50.13
CA LYS A 179 -13.57 5.35 49.92
C LYS A 179 -12.92 5.37 48.53
N ALA A 180 -12.42 4.24 48.05
CA ALA A 180 -11.85 4.13 46.71
C ALA A 180 -12.90 4.25 45.61
N THR A 181 -14.11 3.72 45.83
CA THR A 181 -15.24 3.79 44.90
C THR A 181 -15.68 5.25 44.69
N ILE A 182 -15.79 6.04 45.76
CA ILE A 182 -16.09 7.48 45.69
C ILE A 182 -15.02 8.25 44.90
N LEU A 183 -13.76 7.83 44.96
CA LEU A 183 -12.63 8.48 44.30
C LEU A 183 -12.51 8.10 42.81
N LEU A 184 -13.06 6.94 42.43
CA LEU A 184 -13.09 6.42 41.05
C LEU A 184 -14.37 6.79 40.29
N MET A 185 -15.39 7.32 40.96
CA MET A 185 -16.56 7.87 40.28
C MET A 185 -16.15 9.10 39.45
N PRO A 186 -16.50 9.16 38.16
CA PRO A 186 -16.30 10.38 37.39
C PRO A 186 -17.06 11.53 38.05
N SER A 187 -16.37 12.65 38.31
CA SER A 187 -16.99 13.86 38.88
C SER A 187 -18.12 14.31 37.95
N PRO A 188 -19.33 14.61 38.47
CA PRO A 188 -20.48 15.00 37.65
C PRO A 188 -20.27 16.36 36.95
N ASP A 189 -19.28 17.15 37.38
CA ASP A 189 -19.01 18.48 36.85
C ASP A 189 -17.86 18.41 35.82
N GLY A 190 -18.22 17.99 34.61
CA GLY A 190 -17.40 18.06 33.40
C GLY A 190 -17.68 19.32 32.55
N GLU A 191 -18.30 20.34 33.14
CA GLU A 191 -18.44 21.67 32.54
C GLU A 191 -17.68 22.67 33.43
N ASP A 192 -16.87 23.55 32.83
CA ASP A 192 -16.17 24.70 33.45
C ASP A 192 -14.65 24.62 33.73
N GLU A 193 -13.85 23.87 32.95
CA GLU A 193 -12.37 24.07 32.93
C GLU A 193 -11.77 24.47 31.57
N GLN A 194 -12.59 24.89 30.60
CA GLN A 194 -12.09 25.48 29.33
C GLN A 194 -12.22 27.01 29.22
N GLN A 195 -12.69 27.72 30.25
CA GLN A 195 -12.79 29.19 30.24
C GLN A 195 -11.89 29.86 31.29
N THR A 196 -10.59 29.57 31.27
CA THR A 196 -9.63 30.33 32.08
C THR A 196 -8.30 30.63 31.39
N ILE A 197 -8.17 30.37 30.09
CA ILE A 197 -6.94 30.66 29.29
C ILE A 197 -7.21 31.65 28.13
N GLU A 198 -8.32 32.41 28.15
CA GLU A 198 -8.59 33.46 27.14
C GLU A 198 -8.85 34.85 27.74
N ASN A 199 -8.47 35.11 29.00
CA ASN A 199 -8.62 36.45 29.57
C ASN A 199 -7.49 36.88 30.53
N SER A 200 -6.23 36.66 30.14
CA SER A 200 -5.10 37.42 30.71
C SER A 200 -4.00 37.67 29.66
N GLY A 201 -4.41 38.31 28.56
CA GLY A 201 -3.52 38.90 27.58
C GLY A 201 -3.73 40.40 27.45
N ILE A 202 -3.36 41.16 28.48
CA ILE A 202 -2.95 42.58 28.39
C ILE A 202 -1.62 42.70 29.11
#